data_AF-A0A435EFV8-F1
#
_entry.id   AF-A0A435EFV8-F1
#
_cell.length_a   1.000
_cell.length_b   1.000
_cell.length_c   1.000
_cell.angle_alpha   90.00
_cell.angle_beta   90.00
_cell.angle_gamma   90.00
#
_symmetry.space_group_name_H-M   'P 1'
#
loop_
_entity.id
_entity.type
_entity.pdbx_description
1 polymer ?
#
loop_
_entity_poly.entity_id
_entity_poly.type
_entity_poly.pdbx_seq_one_letter_code
_entity_poly.pdbx_strand_id
1 'polypeptide(L)'
;GMLDGLLQVNHEFILTQSFTIADKPIAQERITRLQRQIQASDEAGSSVEKDIDYALNSLMNQEAVFGFHHLTLLCLSRDLQGVSKSVSELGACLTDMNINWLREDVNLEAGFCAQLPGNRSYIARKAMLSSANFSGLSSMHNFATGQIDGTHWGLPITILETTSQTPYWFNFHQRDIGHFLVTGPTGSGKTVVLSFLMAQAMRISPRPRCVYFDYMRGAELFIRALGGRYEVMEPMQATGFAPLQLEDTAENRTFLEGLLRYILTPDDGSLDVAEMRVINTAVDKVYKIPRQQRTFELLPEVLRGSLTPGMNDLAARIEPWLDPGDKGWLFNNPVDLVDFSKPVVGFDMTKILADKKLRSAALLYIFHRLEEIIDGTPLLMFLDEGWKLLDDEVFAAFINETLKTIRRRNGVVGFG
;
A
#
# COMPACT_ATOMS: atom_id res chain seq x y z
N GLY A 1 18.25 0.23 -17.64
CA GLY A 1 19.27 -0.18 -18.62
C GLY A 1 18.87 0.19 -20.02
N MET A 2 19.83 0.21 -20.95
CA MET A 2 19.55 0.63 -22.33
C MET A 2 18.55 -0.31 -23.05
N LEU A 3 18.47 -1.58 -22.60
CA LEU A 3 17.61 -2.61 -23.19
C LEU A 3 16.29 -2.84 -22.44
N ASP A 4 15.93 -2.01 -21.45
CA ASP A 4 14.74 -2.24 -20.60
C ASP A 4 13.43 -2.22 -21.40
N GLY A 5 13.38 -1.48 -22.51
CA GLY A 5 12.21 -1.46 -23.37
C GLY A 5 11.87 -2.84 -23.94
N LEU A 6 12.87 -3.72 -24.14
CA LEU A 6 12.61 -5.10 -24.59
C LEU A 6 11.76 -5.86 -23.57
N LEU A 7 11.94 -5.58 -22.28
CA LEU A 7 11.19 -6.24 -21.21
C LEU A 7 9.71 -5.79 -21.16
N GLN A 8 9.34 -4.72 -21.86
CA GLN A 8 7.95 -4.22 -21.96
C GLN A 8 7.20 -4.75 -23.19
N VAL A 9 7.91 -5.40 -24.11
CA VAL A 9 7.31 -5.95 -25.33
C VAL A 9 6.67 -7.30 -25.01
N ASN A 10 5.39 -7.46 -25.35
CA ASN A 10 4.62 -8.70 -25.10
C ASN A 10 4.95 -9.81 -26.12
N HIS A 11 6.20 -10.26 -26.11
CA HIS A 11 6.68 -11.43 -26.86
C HIS A 11 7.68 -12.22 -26.05
N GLU A 12 7.70 -13.53 -26.23
CA GLU A 12 8.71 -14.39 -25.64
C GLU A 12 10.01 -14.27 -26.46
N PHE A 13 11.15 -14.04 -25.80
CA PHE A 13 12.45 -13.95 -26.46
C PHE A 13 13.59 -14.37 -25.54
N ILE A 14 14.73 -14.70 -26.15
CA ILE A 14 16.01 -14.92 -25.46
C ILE A 14 16.99 -13.84 -25.93
N LEU A 15 17.40 -12.97 -25.02
CA LEU A 15 18.48 -12.02 -25.24
C LEU A 15 19.78 -12.64 -24.73
N THR A 16 20.71 -12.92 -25.64
CA THR A 16 22.04 -13.41 -25.29
C THR A 16 23.09 -12.35 -25.55
N GLN A 17 23.94 -12.09 -24.56
CA GLN A 17 25.08 -11.19 -24.70
C GLN A 17 26.37 -11.88 -24.25
N SER A 18 27.49 -11.58 -24.92
CA SER A 18 28.82 -11.94 -24.41
C SER A 18 29.80 -10.81 -24.67
N PHE A 19 30.77 -10.64 -23.76
CA PHE A 19 31.83 -9.64 -23.87
C PHE A 19 33.17 -10.32 -23.61
N THR A 20 34.09 -10.20 -24.57
CA THR A 20 35.44 -10.77 -24.48
C THR A 20 36.45 -9.63 -24.55
N ILE A 21 37.15 -9.37 -23.44
CA ILE A 21 38.17 -8.32 -23.37
C ILE A 21 39.23 -8.59 -24.44
N ALA A 22 39.59 -7.54 -25.18
CA ALA A 22 40.63 -7.58 -26.18
C ALA A 22 41.96 -7.12 -25.58
N ASP A 23 43.07 -7.65 -26.08
CA ASP A 23 44.39 -7.15 -25.70
C ASP A 23 44.55 -5.68 -26.12
N LYS A 24 45.19 -4.89 -25.25
CA LYS A 24 45.36 -3.44 -25.45
C LYS A 24 45.93 -3.08 -26.84
N PRO A 25 46.96 -3.76 -27.38
CA PRO A 25 47.47 -3.45 -28.72
C PRO A 25 46.43 -3.64 -29.83
N ILE A 26 45.59 -4.69 -29.72
CA ILE A 26 44.54 -5.00 -30.71
C ILE A 26 43.46 -3.92 -30.68
N ALA A 27 43.02 -3.52 -29.47
CA ALA A 27 42.06 -2.45 -29.30
C ALA A 27 42.61 -1.12 -29.82
N GLN A 28 43.86 -0.79 -29.47
CA GLN A 28 44.52 0.45 -29.89
C GLN A 28 44.63 0.53 -31.41
N GLU A 29 45.12 -0.52 -32.08
CA GLU A 29 45.25 -0.55 -33.54
C GLU A 29 43.90 -0.29 -34.22
N ARG A 30 42.83 -0.90 -33.70
CA ARG A 30 41.49 -0.77 -34.28
C ARG A 30 40.88 0.61 -34.08
N ILE A 31 41.01 1.19 -32.88
CA ILE A 31 40.52 2.54 -32.58
C ILE A 31 41.31 3.59 -33.39
N THR A 32 42.64 3.49 -33.44
CA THR A 32 43.46 4.42 -34.25
C THR A 32 43.14 4.31 -35.74
N ARG A 33 42.83 3.11 -36.25
CA ARG A 33 42.36 2.95 -37.64
C ARG A 33 41.02 3.66 -37.86
N LEU A 34 40.07 3.52 -36.93
CA LEU A 34 38.77 4.17 -37.00
C LEU A 34 38.91 5.70 -36.96
N GLN A 35 39.77 6.21 -36.08
CA GLN A 35 40.10 7.63 -35.95
C GLN A 35 40.61 8.20 -37.28
N ARG A 36 41.55 7.52 -37.95
CA ARG A 36 42.06 7.93 -39.27
C ARG A 36 40.99 7.92 -40.35
N GLN A 37 40.06 6.97 -40.30
CA GLN A 37 38.96 6.90 -41.26
C GLN A 37 37.98 8.07 -41.08
N ILE A 38 37.64 8.41 -39.83
CA ILE A 38 36.75 9.54 -39.52
C ILE A 38 37.40 10.86 -39.93
N GLN A 39 38.68 11.05 -39.63
CA GLN A 39 39.46 12.23 -40.05
C GLN A 39 39.53 12.39 -41.58
N ALA A 40 39.48 11.28 -42.32
CA ALA A 40 39.50 11.29 -43.78
C ALA A 40 38.09 11.36 -44.42
N SER A 41 37.03 11.47 -43.60
CA SER A 41 35.63 11.52 -44.04
C SER A 41 35.02 12.90 -43.79
N ASP A 42 33.78 13.10 -44.25
CA ASP A 42 33.01 14.33 -44.02
C ASP A 42 32.64 14.55 -42.54
N GLU A 43 32.92 13.59 -41.66
CA GLU A 43 32.70 13.68 -40.21
C GLU A 43 33.88 14.31 -39.44
N ALA A 44 34.90 14.83 -40.13
CA ALA A 44 36.01 15.54 -39.49
C ALA A 44 35.51 16.77 -38.70
N GLY A 45 35.95 16.90 -37.44
CA GLY A 45 35.52 17.94 -36.50
C GLY A 45 34.16 17.71 -35.85
N SER A 46 33.49 16.59 -36.12
CA SER A 46 32.19 16.24 -35.53
C SER A 46 32.32 15.78 -34.07
N SER A 47 31.17 15.55 -33.42
CA SER A 47 31.13 14.88 -32.12
C SER A 47 31.69 13.45 -32.17
N VAL A 48 31.57 12.77 -33.32
CA VAL A 48 32.05 11.40 -33.50
C VAL A 48 33.58 11.34 -33.40
N GLU A 49 34.29 12.30 -33.97
CA GLU A 49 35.76 12.37 -33.84
C GLU A 49 36.16 12.55 -32.37
N LYS A 50 35.49 13.45 -31.65
CA LYS A 50 35.73 13.68 -30.21
C LYS A 50 35.48 12.44 -29.37
N ASP A 51 34.43 11.67 -29.68
CA ASP A 51 34.09 10.44 -28.97
C ASP A 51 35.15 9.35 -29.20
N ILE A 52 35.72 9.27 -30.41
CA ILE A 52 36.80 8.33 -30.72
C ILE A 52 38.12 8.75 -30.08
N ASP A 53 38.43 10.05 -30.03
CA ASP A 53 39.58 10.57 -29.29
C ASP A 53 39.45 10.27 -27.79
N TYR A 54 38.27 10.49 -27.23
CA TYR A 54 37.97 10.13 -25.84
C TYR A 54 38.13 8.63 -25.58
N ALA A 55 37.62 7.78 -26.48
CA ALA A 55 37.76 6.33 -26.40
C ALA A 55 39.23 5.88 -26.43
N LEU A 56 40.04 6.47 -27.32
CA LEU A 56 41.47 6.19 -27.41
C LEU A 56 42.21 6.60 -26.13
N ASN A 57 41.95 7.81 -25.62
CA ASN A 57 42.54 8.29 -24.38
C ASN A 57 42.14 7.43 -23.18
N SER A 58 40.87 7.04 -23.08
CA SER A 58 40.37 6.14 -22.03
C SER A 58 41.08 4.79 -22.04
N LEU A 59 41.36 4.22 -23.22
CA LEU A 59 42.15 2.99 -23.36
C LEU A 59 43.62 3.20 -22.95
N MET A 60 44.22 4.32 -23.36
CA MET A 60 45.62 4.63 -23.08
C MET A 60 45.85 4.84 -21.58
N ASN A 61 44.96 5.59 -20.93
CA ASN A 61 44.96 5.89 -19.49
C ASN A 61 44.48 4.73 -18.61
N GLN A 62 44.02 3.61 -19.20
CA GLN A 62 43.44 2.46 -18.48
C GLN A 62 42.15 2.79 -17.69
N GLU A 63 41.43 3.83 -18.10
CA GLU A 63 40.14 4.21 -17.52
C GLU A 63 39.01 3.28 -17.99
N ALA A 64 39.15 2.69 -19.18
CA ALA A 64 38.22 1.69 -19.70
C ALA A 64 38.96 0.57 -20.44
N VAL A 65 38.41 -0.64 -20.38
CA VAL A 65 38.86 -1.77 -21.22
C VAL A 65 37.95 -1.91 -22.42
N PHE A 66 38.50 -2.34 -23.56
CA PHE A 66 37.73 -2.60 -24.76
C PHE A 66 37.65 -4.10 -25.01
N GLY A 67 36.53 -4.54 -25.58
CA GLY A 67 36.28 -5.95 -25.84
C GLY A 67 35.31 -6.15 -26.99
N PHE A 68 35.30 -7.38 -27.50
CA PHE A 68 34.35 -7.81 -28.51
C PHE A 68 33.04 -8.22 -27.83
N HIS A 69 32.00 -7.44 -28.12
CA HIS A 69 30.63 -7.69 -27.73
C HIS A 69 29.89 -8.46 -28.81
N HIS A 70 29.04 -9.37 -28.36
CA HIS A 70 28.09 -10.14 -29.14
C HIS A 70 26.72 -9.96 -28.50
N LEU A 71 25.71 -9.69 -29.33
CA LEU A 71 24.31 -9.59 -28.91
C LEU A 71 23.44 -10.28 -29.96
N THR A 72 22.60 -11.19 -29.49
CA THR A 72 21.57 -11.87 -30.30
C THR A 72 20.25 -11.84 -29.55
N LEU A 73 19.17 -11.59 -30.29
CA LEU A 73 17.80 -11.60 -29.78
C LEU A 73 17.01 -12.67 -30.53
N LEU A 74 16.81 -13.83 -29.91
CA LEU A 74 16.04 -14.93 -30.47
C LEU A 74 14.56 -14.76 -30.11
N CYS A 75 13.72 -14.52 -31.12
CA CYS A 75 12.27 -14.40 -30.95
C CYS A 75 11.62 -15.79 -30.91
N LEU A 76 10.69 -16.01 -29.98
CA LEU A 76 9.99 -17.29 -29.78
C LEU A 76 8.49 -17.11 -30.01
N SER A 77 7.89 -18.04 -30.78
CA SER A 77 6.45 -18.13 -30.93
C SER A 77 6.04 -19.54 -31.37
N ARG A 78 4.76 -19.87 -31.20
CA ARG A 78 4.19 -21.19 -31.56
C ARG A 78 3.82 -21.31 -33.04
N ASP A 79 3.77 -20.20 -33.76
CA ASP A 79 3.42 -20.15 -35.18
C ASP A 79 4.25 -19.10 -35.94
N LEU A 80 4.26 -19.22 -37.27
CA LEU A 80 5.08 -18.38 -38.15
C LEU A 80 4.64 -16.90 -38.16
N GLN A 81 3.33 -16.63 -38.02
CA GLN A 81 2.83 -15.25 -37.98
C GLN A 81 3.28 -14.58 -36.68
N GLY A 82 3.22 -15.30 -35.57
CA GLY A 82 3.73 -14.89 -34.27
C GLY A 82 5.21 -14.53 -34.32
N VAL A 83 6.08 -15.39 -34.85
CA VAL A 83 7.52 -15.08 -34.98
C VAL A 83 7.75 -13.82 -35.81
N SER A 84 7.03 -13.67 -36.93
CA SER A 84 7.17 -12.48 -37.79
C SER A 84 6.76 -11.20 -37.06
N LYS A 85 5.70 -11.26 -36.24
CA LYS A 85 5.25 -10.15 -35.41
C LYS A 85 6.26 -9.82 -34.31
N SER A 86 6.77 -10.83 -33.60
CA SER A 86 7.78 -10.66 -32.55
C SER A 86 9.05 -10.00 -33.11
N VAL A 87 9.56 -10.46 -34.26
CA VAL A 87 10.73 -9.86 -34.91
C VAL A 87 10.48 -8.40 -35.26
N SER A 88 9.30 -8.08 -35.79
CA SER A 88 8.95 -6.70 -36.16
C SER A 88 8.86 -5.77 -34.94
N GLU A 89 8.18 -6.19 -33.88
CA GLU A 89 7.92 -5.35 -32.70
C GLU A 89 9.15 -5.23 -31.79
N LEU A 90 9.88 -6.32 -31.54
CA LEU A 90 11.16 -6.27 -30.82
C LEU A 90 12.21 -5.50 -31.62
N GLY A 91 12.21 -5.64 -32.95
CA GLY A 91 13.04 -4.86 -33.83
C GLY A 91 12.73 -3.36 -33.76
N ALA A 92 11.46 -2.97 -33.83
CA ALA A 92 11.05 -1.58 -33.64
C ALA A 92 11.52 -1.03 -32.29
N CYS A 93 11.41 -1.83 -31.21
CA CYS A 93 11.90 -1.48 -29.89
C CYS A 93 13.42 -1.21 -29.87
N LEU A 94 14.22 -2.03 -30.57
CA LEU A 94 15.66 -1.79 -30.73
C LEU A 94 15.93 -0.48 -31.52
N THR A 95 15.14 -0.21 -32.57
CA THR A 95 15.25 1.05 -33.33
C THR A 95 14.96 2.27 -32.45
N ASP A 96 13.93 2.21 -31.59
CA ASP A 96 13.59 3.28 -30.65
C ASP A 96 14.71 3.55 -29.62
N MET A 97 15.52 2.53 -29.32
CA MET A 97 16.74 2.63 -28.51
C MET A 97 17.96 3.12 -29.31
N ASN A 98 17.80 3.51 -30.57
CA ASN A 98 18.87 3.83 -31.53
C ASN A 98 19.86 2.68 -31.76
N ILE A 99 19.39 1.42 -31.66
CA ILE A 99 20.18 0.24 -31.97
C ILE A 99 19.89 -0.18 -33.41
N ASN A 100 20.93 -0.15 -34.24
CA ASN A 100 20.87 -0.72 -35.58
C ASN A 100 20.89 -2.24 -35.49
N TRP A 101 19.76 -2.87 -35.84
CA TRP A 101 19.60 -4.31 -35.82
C TRP A 101 19.37 -4.85 -37.23
N LEU A 102 19.58 -6.16 -37.38
CA LEU A 102 19.36 -6.91 -38.61
C LEU A 102 18.63 -8.20 -38.25
N ARG A 103 17.63 -8.56 -39.05
CA ARG A 103 17.07 -9.91 -39.04
C ARG A 103 18.06 -10.89 -39.68
N GLU A 104 18.55 -11.85 -38.92
CA GLU A 104 19.39 -12.92 -39.48
C GLU A 104 18.58 -13.83 -40.42
N ASP A 105 19.19 -14.16 -41.57
CA ASP A 105 18.66 -15.07 -42.58
C ASP A 105 19.67 -16.20 -42.88
N VAL A 106 20.87 -15.86 -43.30
CA VAL A 106 21.93 -16.79 -43.72
C VAL A 106 22.64 -17.38 -42.50
N ASN A 107 22.87 -16.59 -41.44
CA ASN A 107 23.60 -17.05 -40.25
C ASN A 107 22.67 -17.53 -39.12
N LEU A 108 21.44 -17.96 -39.42
CA LEU A 108 20.48 -18.38 -38.38
C LEU A 108 21.04 -19.48 -37.47
N GLU A 109 21.62 -20.54 -38.04
CA GLU A 109 22.18 -21.65 -37.26
C GLU A 109 23.40 -21.21 -36.43
N ALA A 110 24.31 -20.45 -37.03
CA ALA A 110 25.47 -19.92 -36.32
C ALA A 110 25.06 -18.95 -35.19
N GLY A 111 24.09 -18.07 -35.45
CA GLY A 111 23.51 -17.16 -34.47
C GLY A 111 22.84 -17.89 -33.32
N PHE A 112 22.11 -18.97 -33.58
CA PHE A 112 21.56 -19.83 -32.55
C PHE A 112 22.66 -20.48 -31.71
N CYS A 113 23.64 -21.11 -32.35
CA CYS A 113 24.76 -21.77 -31.68
C CYS A 113 25.62 -20.81 -30.86
N ALA A 114 25.79 -19.56 -31.31
CA ALA A 114 26.55 -18.52 -30.63
C ALA A 114 25.93 -18.09 -29.29
N GLN A 115 24.65 -18.41 -29.04
CA GLN A 115 24.01 -18.15 -27.74
C GLN A 115 24.52 -19.07 -26.63
N LEU A 116 25.07 -20.24 -26.99
CA LEU A 116 25.53 -21.21 -26.02
C LEU A 116 26.94 -20.83 -25.50
N PRO A 117 27.19 -20.97 -24.18
CA PRO A 117 28.52 -20.73 -23.62
C PRO A 117 29.59 -21.57 -24.32
N GLY A 118 30.73 -20.95 -24.67
CA GLY A 118 31.86 -21.61 -25.32
C GLY A 118 31.84 -21.57 -26.86
N ASN A 119 30.71 -21.28 -27.49
CA ASN A 119 30.55 -21.29 -28.94
C ASN A 119 30.99 -20.00 -29.66
N ARG A 120 32.08 -19.38 -29.19
CA ARG A 120 32.56 -18.08 -29.71
C ARG A 120 32.90 -18.10 -31.20
N SER A 121 33.28 -19.26 -31.75
CA SER A 121 33.57 -19.42 -33.18
C SER A 121 32.36 -19.17 -34.08
N TYR A 122 31.14 -19.30 -33.56
CA TYR A 122 29.90 -19.10 -34.30
C TYR A 122 29.40 -17.65 -34.27
N ILE A 123 30.05 -16.76 -33.53
CA ILE A 123 29.71 -15.34 -33.46
C ILE A 123 30.04 -14.67 -34.81
N ALA A 124 29.04 -14.58 -35.69
CA ALA A 124 29.17 -13.94 -37.00
C ALA A 124 29.32 -12.41 -36.88
N ARG A 125 28.60 -11.80 -35.92
CA ARG A 125 28.59 -10.35 -35.71
C ARG A 125 29.13 -10.02 -34.33
N LYS A 126 30.36 -9.48 -34.31
CA LYS A 126 31.00 -8.95 -33.10
C LYS A 126 31.34 -7.47 -33.31
N ALA A 127 31.03 -6.66 -32.31
CA ALA A 127 31.38 -5.23 -32.29
C ALA A 127 32.41 -4.98 -31.17
N MET A 128 33.38 -4.11 -31.42
CA MET A 128 34.30 -3.69 -30.35
C MET A 128 33.66 -2.53 -29.58
N LEU A 129 33.47 -2.69 -28.28
CA LEU A 129 32.88 -1.69 -27.39
C LEU A 129 33.75 -1.49 -26.14
N SER A 130 33.62 -0.34 -25.49
CA SER A 130 34.18 -0.13 -24.16
C SER A 130 33.40 -0.93 -23.11
N SER A 131 34.03 -1.26 -22.00
CA SER A 131 33.40 -1.90 -20.84
C SER A 131 32.25 -1.05 -20.27
N ALA A 132 32.38 0.28 -20.34
CA ALA A 132 31.32 1.21 -19.93
C ALA A 132 30.08 1.05 -20.82
N ASN A 133 30.24 1.03 -22.15
CA ASN A 133 29.11 0.86 -23.07
C ASN A 133 28.47 -0.53 -22.90
N PHE A 134 29.28 -1.57 -22.72
CA PHE A 134 28.76 -2.92 -22.44
C PHE A 134 27.95 -2.96 -21.14
N SER A 135 28.38 -2.27 -20.08
CA SER A 135 27.64 -2.22 -18.81
C SER A 135 26.25 -1.57 -18.97
N GLY A 136 26.12 -0.58 -19.85
CA GLY A 136 24.83 0.05 -20.17
C GLY A 136 23.86 -0.89 -20.90
N LEU A 137 24.38 -1.81 -21.71
CA LEU A 137 23.61 -2.85 -22.41
C LEU A 137 23.28 -4.06 -21.51
N SER A 138 24.09 -4.32 -20.49
CA SER A 138 23.97 -5.51 -19.62
C SER A 138 23.50 -5.14 -18.21
N SER A 139 22.34 -4.50 -18.09
CA SER A 139 21.90 -3.94 -16.81
C SER A 139 21.40 -4.96 -15.76
N MET A 140 21.38 -6.27 -16.06
CA MET A 140 21.16 -7.42 -15.14
C MET A 140 20.01 -7.30 -14.12
N HIS A 141 19.05 -6.39 -14.31
CA HIS A 141 17.87 -6.23 -13.47
C HIS A 141 16.64 -6.66 -14.26
N ASN A 142 15.58 -6.95 -13.52
CA ASN A 142 14.25 -7.23 -14.07
C ASN A 142 13.23 -6.42 -13.27
N PHE A 143 11.98 -6.38 -13.73
CA PHE A 143 10.90 -5.76 -12.97
C PHE A 143 10.74 -6.43 -11.61
N ALA A 144 10.25 -5.65 -10.65
CA ALA A 144 9.92 -6.19 -9.34
C ALA A 144 8.88 -7.30 -9.51
N THR A 145 9.14 -8.46 -8.91
CA THR A 145 8.22 -9.61 -8.90
C THR A 145 7.47 -9.70 -7.56
N GLY A 146 7.82 -8.87 -6.57
CA GLY A 146 7.23 -8.99 -5.24
C GLY A 146 7.79 -10.21 -4.49
N GLN A 147 6.98 -10.82 -3.62
CA GLN A 147 7.43 -11.91 -2.76
C GLN A 147 6.45 -13.09 -2.80
N ILE A 148 6.97 -14.28 -3.17
CA ILE A 148 6.19 -15.51 -3.27
C ILE A 148 6.26 -16.29 -1.95
N ASP A 149 7.49 -16.56 -1.48
CA ASP A 149 7.76 -17.40 -0.32
C ASP A 149 8.19 -16.58 0.90
N GLY A 150 7.98 -17.13 2.10
CA GLY A 150 8.37 -16.48 3.36
C GLY A 150 7.62 -15.18 3.64
N THR A 151 6.39 -15.06 3.13
CA THR A 151 5.54 -13.89 3.38
C THR A 151 5.04 -13.88 4.82
N HIS A 152 4.74 -12.69 5.36
CA HIS A 152 4.34 -12.52 6.76
C HIS A 152 3.09 -13.32 7.14
N TRP A 153 2.15 -13.49 6.21
CA TRP A 153 0.92 -14.27 6.38
C TRP A 153 0.94 -15.62 5.66
N GLY A 154 2.12 -16.08 5.23
CA GLY A 154 2.35 -17.41 4.64
C GLY A 154 1.87 -17.60 3.21
N LEU A 155 1.13 -16.65 2.63
CA LEU A 155 0.69 -16.67 1.24
C LEU A 155 0.66 -15.23 0.67
N PRO A 156 1.03 -15.02 -0.62
CA PRO A 156 0.81 -13.75 -1.29
C PRO A 156 -0.66 -13.35 -1.30
N ILE A 157 -0.94 -12.10 -0.93
CA ILE A 157 -2.32 -11.57 -0.89
C ILE A 157 -2.95 -11.71 -2.26
N THR A 158 -2.27 -11.25 -3.31
CA THR A 158 -2.75 -11.39 -4.69
C THR A 158 -1.62 -11.32 -5.69
N ILE A 159 -1.92 -11.64 -6.95
CA ILE A 159 -1.07 -11.37 -8.09
C ILE A 159 -1.63 -10.14 -8.80
N LEU A 160 -0.78 -9.16 -9.07
CA LEU A 160 -1.07 -7.97 -9.86
C LEU A 160 -0.28 -8.03 -11.17
N GLU A 161 -0.73 -7.32 -12.19
CA GLU A 161 -0.01 -7.16 -13.45
C GLU A 161 0.90 -5.93 -13.38
N THR A 162 2.18 -6.10 -13.72
CA THR A 162 3.12 -4.98 -13.87
C THR A 162 2.89 -4.24 -15.19
N THR A 163 3.49 -3.05 -15.35
CA THR A 163 3.49 -2.32 -16.64
C THR A 163 4.09 -3.11 -17.81
N SER A 164 4.78 -4.20 -17.48
CA SER A 164 5.50 -5.06 -18.40
C SER A 164 4.79 -6.39 -18.60
N GLN A 165 3.53 -6.49 -18.17
CA GLN A 165 2.68 -7.68 -18.33
C GLN A 165 3.25 -8.93 -17.63
N THR A 166 4.11 -8.72 -16.63
CA THR A 166 4.64 -9.78 -15.77
C THR A 166 3.91 -9.81 -14.43
N PRO A 167 3.81 -10.99 -13.78
CA PRO A 167 3.16 -11.11 -12.49
C PRO A 167 3.95 -10.43 -11.36
N TYR A 168 3.24 -9.69 -10.51
CA TYR A 168 3.71 -9.13 -9.25
C TYR A 168 2.98 -9.78 -8.08
N TRP A 169 3.70 -10.51 -7.23
CA TRP A 169 3.16 -11.15 -6.05
C TRP A 169 3.06 -10.15 -4.90
N PHE A 170 1.90 -9.51 -4.81
CA PHE A 170 1.61 -8.46 -3.85
C PHE A 170 1.39 -9.02 -2.44
N ASN A 171 2.01 -8.36 -1.48
CA ASN A 171 1.83 -8.58 -0.06
C ASN A 171 1.64 -7.21 0.61
N PHE A 172 0.82 -7.14 1.66
CA PHE A 172 0.75 -5.93 2.47
C PHE A 172 2.10 -5.64 3.13
N HIS A 173 2.72 -6.69 3.67
CA HIS A 173 3.84 -6.55 4.59
C HIS A 173 5.17 -6.39 3.87
N GLN A 174 5.91 -5.36 4.26
CA GLN A 174 7.35 -5.35 4.17
C GLN A 174 7.90 -5.56 5.58
N ARG A 175 8.45 -6.75 5.85
CA ARG A 175 8.75 -7.23 7.21
C ARG A 175 7.47 -7.32 8.06
N ASP A 176 7.36 -6.55 9.14
CA ASP A 176 6.23 -6.54 10.08
C ASP A 176 5.23 -5.40 9.82
N ILE A 177 5.49 -4.52 8.85
CA ILE A 177 4.67 -3.33 8.59
C ILE A 177 3.88 -3.54 7.30
N GLY A 178 2.54 -3.49 7.38
CA GLY A 178 1.66 -3.72 6.24
C GLY A 178 0.72 -2.57 5.87
N HIS A 179 0.87 -1.38 6.48
CA HIS A 179 0.00 -0.23 6.19
C HIS A 179 0.12 0.23 4.74
N PHE A 180 -1.00 0.58 4.13
CA PHE A 180 -1.03 1.03 2.75
C PHE A 180 -2.08 2.13 2.52
N LEU A 181 -1.88 2.88 1.45
CA LEU A 181 -2.74 3.96 1.01
C LEU A 181 -3.13 3.72 -0.46
N VAL A 182 -4.42 3.79 -0.74
CA VAL A 182 -4.99 3.76 -2.09
C VAL A 182 -5.43 5.19 -2.41
N THR A 183 -4.79 5.84 -3.39
CA THR A 183 -5.15 7.20 -3.79
C THR A 183 -5.79 7.21 -5.17
N GLY A 184 -6.70 8.17 -5.38
CA GLY A 184 -7.33 8.39 -6.67
C GLY A 184 -8.51 9.38 -6.58
N PRO A 185 -8.87 10.03 -7.69
CA PRO A 185 -10.04 10.91 -7.72
C PRO A 185 -11.33 10.13 -7.42
N THR A 186 -12.41 10.82 -7.08
CA THR A 186 -13.73 10.20 -6.92
C THR A 186 -14.11 9.42 -8.18
N GLY A 187 -14.59 8.19 -8.01
CA GLY A 187 -14.94 7.30 -9.12
C GLY A 187 -13.79 6.53 -9.76
N SER A 188 -12.54 6.68 -9.27
CA SER A 188 -11.37 5.93 -9.77
C SER A 188 -11.34 4.44 -9.35
N GLY A 189 -12.28 4.00 -8.50
CA GLY A 189 -12.35 2.62 -8.03
C GLY A 189 -11.60 2.31 -6.72
N LYS A 190 -11.34 3.31 -5.87
CA LYS A 190 -10.68 3.12 -4.56
C LYS A 190 -11.34 2.03 -3.71
N THR A 191 -12.65 2.13 -3.49
CA THR A 191 -13.46 1.13 -2.77
C THR A 191 -13.38 -0.26 -3.43
N VAL A 192 -13.27 -0.33 -4.76
CA VAL A 192 -13.10 -1.59 -5.50
C VAL A 192 -11.75 -2.22 -5.18
N VAL A 193 -10.67 -1.44 -5.19
CA VAL A 193 -9.33 -1.92 -4.83
C VAL A 193 -9.28 -2.38 -3.37
N LEU A 194 -9.83 -1.60 -2.43
CA LEU A 194 -9.91 -1.98 -1.02
C LEU A 194 -10.68 -3.28 -0.84
N SER A 195 -11.89 -3.38 -1.41
CA SER A 195 -12.71 -4.58 -1.34
C SER A 195 -12.02 -5.79 -1.98
N PHE A 196 -11.35 -5.61 -3.11
CA PHE A 196 -10.57 -6.65 -3.78
C PHE A 196 -9.44 -7.18 -2.87
N LEU A 197 -8.63 -6.27 -2.31
CA LEU A 197 -7.54 -6.63 -1.40
C LEU A 197 -8.07 -7.34 -0.14
N MET A 198 -9.21 -6.89 0.40
CA MET A 198 -9.88 -7.55 1.52
C MET A 198 -10.30 -8.98 1.15
N ALA A 199 -10.99 -9.16 0.02
CA ALA A 199 -11.46 -10.46 -0.44
C ALA A 199 -10.31 -11.44 -0.61
N GLN A 200 -9.22 -10.96 -1.23
CA GLN A 200 -8.00 -11.72 -1.43
C GLN A 200 -7.33 -12.14 -0.12
N ALA A 201 -7.37 -11.28 0.89
CA ALA A 201 -6.83 -11.56 2.22
C ALA A 201 -7.68 -12.56 3.02
N MET A 202 -8.97 -12.71 2.74
CA MET A 202 -9.84 -13.69 3.42
C MET A 202 -9.40 -15.16 3.21
N ARG A 203 -8.46 -15.41 2.28
CA ARG A 203 -7.85 -16.73 2.03
C ARG A 203 -6.76 -17.12 3.02
N ILE A 204 -6.26 -16.17 3.80
CA ILE A 204 -5.20 -16.39 4.79
C ILE A 204 -5.72 -17.27 5.94
N SER A 205 -4.82 -18.08 6.53
CA SER A 205 -5.12 -18.93 7.69
C SER A 205 -4.23 -18.54 8.87
N PRO A 206 -4.78 -18.23 10.06
CA PRO A 206 -6.21 -18.13 10.35
C PRO A 206 -6.89 -16.99 9.59
N ARG A 207 -8.19 -17.14 9.32
CA ARG A 207 -8.97 -16.15 8.54
C ARG A 207 -8.89 -14.77 9.22
N PRO A 208 -8.49 -13.71 8.50
CA PRO A 208 -8.36 -12.39 9.09
C PRO A 208 -9.68 -11.86 9.63
N ARG A 209 -9.61 -11.13 10.75
CA ARG A 209 -10.67 -10.24 11.19
C ARG A 209 -10.58 -8.95 10.38
N CYS A 210 -11.70 -8.36 10.02
CA CYS A 210 -11.75 -7.15 9.24
C CYS A 210 -12.80 -6.19 9.78
N VAL A 211 -12.39 -4.94 9.97
CA VAL A 211 -13.29 -3.82 10.26
C VAL A 211 -13.19 -2.82 9.12
N TYR A 212 -14.33 -2.50 8.53
CA TYR A 212 -14.43 -1.62 7.37
C TYR A 212 -15.26 -0.38 7.76
N PHE A 213 -14.62 0.78 7.79
CA PHE A 213 -15.30 2.07 7.95
C PHE A 213 -15.66 2.57 6.55
N ASP A 214 -16.94 2.46 6.21
CA ASP A 214 -17.46 2.69 4.86
C ASP A 214 -17.98 4.12 4.70
N TYR A 215 -17.95 4.58 3.45
CA TYR A 215 -18.48 5.87 3.02
C TYR A 215 -19.46 5.67 1.86
N MET A 216 -20.63 6.31 1.98
CA MET A 216 -21.77 6.22 1.07
C MET A 216 -22.24 4.78 0.80
N ARG A 217 -22.04 3.86 1.76
CA ARG A 217 -22.42 2.44 1.65
C ARG A 217 -21.79 1.73 0.45
N GLY A 218 -20.58 2.12 0.04
CA GLY A 218 -19.89 1.56 -1.12
C GLY A 218 -19.49 0.10 -0.95
N ALA A 219 -19.20 -0.33 0.27
CA ALA A 219 -18.75 -1.69 0.61
C ALA A 219 -19.86 -2.57 1.22
N GLU A 220 -21.07 -2.06 1.47
CA GLU A 220 -22.13 -2.82 2.15
C GLU A 220 -22.42 -4.19 1.51
N LEU A 221 -22.70 -4.20 0.20
CA LEU A 221 -23.05 -5.44 -0.50
C LEU A 221 -21.91 -6.46 -0.41
N PHE A 222 -20.67 -5.97 -0.52
CA PHE A 222 -19.47 -6.79 -0.40
C PHE A 222 -19.30 -7.38 1.01
N ILE A 223 -19.47 -6.56 2.04
CA ILE A 223 -19.38 -6.98 3.45
C ILE A 223 -20.44 -8.04 3.77
N ARG A 224 -21.68 -7.82 3.33
CA ARG A 224 -22.77 -8.79 3.49
C ARG A 224 -22.50 -10.08 2.72
N ALA A 225 -21.94 -10.00 1.51
CA ALA A 225 -21.58 -11.17 0.70
C ALA A 225 -20.48 -12.03 1.36
N LEU A 226 -19.59 -11.43 2.15
CA LEU A 226 -18.62 -12.15 2.97
C LEU A 226 -19.21 -12.79 4.24
N GLY A 227 -20.52 -12.66 4.46
CA GLY A 227 -21.21 -13.11 5.68
C GLY A 227 -20.93 -12.22 6.90
N GLY A 228 -20.46 -10.99 6.65
CA GLY A 228 -20.16 -10.00 7.68
C GLY A 228 -21.40 -9.30 8.22
N ARG A 229 -21.22 -8.58 9.32
CA ARG A 229 -22.22 -7.67 9.89
C ARG A 229 -21.99 -6.26 9.34
N TYR A 230 -23.06 -5.57 8.98
CA TYR A 230 -22.98 -4.21 8.46
C TYR A 230 -23.95 -3.30 9.22
N GLU A 231 -23.40 -2.31 9.91
CA GLU A 231 -24.12 -1.37 10.75
C GLU A 231 -24.16 0.01 10.10
N VAL A 232 -25.33 0.64 10.10
CA VAL A 232 -25.50 1.98 9.55
C VAL A 232 -25.69 2.97 10.70
N MET A 233 -24.79 3.94 10.81
CA MET A 233 -24.92 4.99 11.82
C MET A 233 -25.78 6.12 11.31
N GLU A 234 -27.08 6.04 11.60
CA GLU A 234 -28.04 7.07 11.20
C GLU A 234 -28.48 7.93 12.39
N PRO A 235 -28.43 9.27 12.26
CA PRO A 235 -28.98 10.16 13.28
C PRO A 235 -30.41 9.79 13.67
N MET A 236 -30.69 9.86 14.97
CA MET A 236 -31.98 9.54 15.59
C MET A 236 -32.37 8.05 15.53
N GLN A 237 -31.54 7.17 14.96
CA GLN A 237 -31.72 5.74 15.01
C GLN A 237 -30.76 5.11 16.02
N ALA A 238 -31.31 4.45 17.04
CA ALA A 238 -30.52 3.79 18.08
C ALA A 238 -29.45 2.86 17.49
N THR A 239 -28.18 3.14 17.76
CA THR A 239 -27.04 2.29 17.33
C THR A 239 -26.94 1.00 18.13
N GLY A 240 -27.52 0.97 19.33
CA GLY A 240 -27.28 -0.09 20.31
C GLY A 240 -25.92 -0.01 20.98
N PHE A 241 -25.14 1.08 20.83
CA PHE A 241 -23.89 1.22 21.58
C PHE A 241 -24.21 1.63 23.02
N ALA A 242 -23.73 0.87 24.00
CA ALA A 242 -23.94 1.19 25.41
C ALA A 242 -22.63 1.12 26.21
N PRO A 243 -21.75 2.15 26.12
CA PRO A 243 -20.44 2.13 26.75
C PRO A 243 -20.47 1.87 28.26
N LEU A 244 -21.49 2.36 28.97
CA LEU A 244 -21.59 2.13 30.43
C LEU A 244 -21.83 0.67 30.80
N GLN A 245 -22.17 -0.20 29.84
CA GLN A 245 -22.33 -1.63 30.04
C GLN A 245 -21.06 -2.44 29.82
N LEU A 246 -19.92 -1.80 29.57
CA LEU A 246 -18.62 -2.46 29.57
C LEU A 246 -18.35 -3.17 30.91
N GLU A 247 -17.55 -4.22 30.86
CA GLU A 247 -17.15 -4.97 32.05
C GLU A 247 -16.28 -4.11 32.97
N ASP A 248 -16.34 -4.38 34.27
CA ASP A 248 -15.63 -3.60 35.28
C ASP A 248 -14.13 -3.97 35.32
N THR A 249 -13.35 -3.36 34.42
CA THR A 249 -11.89 -3.48 34.34
C THR A 249 -11.23 -2.11 34.44
N ALA A 250 -9.94 -2.08 34.83
CA ALA A 250 -9.18 -0.83 34.92
C ALA A 250 -9.07 -0.10 33.57
N GLU A 251 -8.92 -0.87 32.49
CA GLU A 251 -8.87 -0.38 31.11
C GLU A 251 -10.22 0.22 30.69
N ASN A 252 -11.33 -0.47 30.95
CA ASN A 252 -12.67 0.03 30.62
C ASN A 252 -13.06 1.26 31.45
N ARG A 253 -12.64 1.34 32.72
CA ARG A 253 -12.82 2.54 33.54
C ARG A 253 -12.08 3.73 32.94
N THR A 254 -10.81 3.55 32.60
CA THR A 254 -9.97 4.60 32.01
C THR A 254 -10.54 5.07 30.67
N PHE A 255 -11.00 4.14 29.84
CA PHE A 255 -11.71 4.45 28.60
C PHE A 255 -12.98 5.25 28.85
N LEU A 256 -13.85 4.82 29.77
CA LEU A 256 -15.08 5.53 30.07
C LEU A 256 -14.84 6.92 30.64
N GLU A 257 -13.83 7.10 31.51
CA GLU A 257 -13.41 8.42 31.96
C GLU A 257 -12.99 9.31 30.78
N GLY A 258 -12.19 8.77 29.87
CA GLY A 258 -11.75 9.48 28.66
C GLY A 258 -12.91 9.86 27.74
N LEU A 259 -13.82 8.91 27.48
CA LEU A 259 -15.02 9.13 26.67
C LEU A 259 -15.93 10.19 27.30
N LEU A 260 -16.21 10.09 28.60
CA LEU A 260 -17.04 11.07 29.30
C LEU A 260 -16.38 12.45 29.33
N ARG A 261 -15.06 12.53 29.55
CA ARG A 261 -14.33 13.80 29.44
C ARG A 261 -14.46 14.39 28.03
N TYR A 262 -14.31 13.58 26.99
CA TYR A 262 -14.45 14.03 25.61
C TYR A 262 -15.84 14.60 25.32
N ILE A 263 -16.91 13.86 25.64
CA ILE A 263 -18.28 14.30 25.34
C ILE A 263 -18.73 15.50 26.19
N LEU A 264 -18.22 15.64 27.42
CA LEU A 264 -18.56 16.72 28.35
C LEU A 264 -17.67 17.97 28.21
N THR A 265 -16.56 17.88 27.47
CA THR A 265 -15.73 19.05 27.16
C THR A 265 -16.51 19.98 26.21
N PRO A 266 -16.68 21.27 26.54
CA PRO A 266 -17.32 22.24 25.64
C PRO A 266 -16.51 22.42 24.35
N ASP A 267 -17.18 22.75 23.25
CA ASP A 267 -16.52 22.83 21.92
C ASP A 267 -15.41 23.89 21.87
N ASP A 268 -15.57 25.00 22.59
CA ASP A 268 -14.58 26.10 22.70
C ASP A 268 -13.95 26.18 24.10
N GLY A 269 -13.89 25.06 24.84
CA GLY A 269 -13.50 25.06 26.25
C GLY A 269 -12.62 23.90 26.67
N SER A 270 -12.32 23.86 27.96
CA SER A 270 -11.64 22.75 28.61
C SER A 270 -12.34 22.40 29.90
N LEU A 271 -12.22 21.15 30.32
CA LEU A 271 -12.67 20.74 31.65
C LEU A 271 -11.66 21.22 32.70
N ASP A 272 -12.14 21.74 33.81
CA ASP A 272 -11.28 22.04 34.95
C ASP A 272 -10.94 20.78 35.79
N VAL A 273 -10.01 20.92 36.72
CA VAL A 273 -9.55 19.80 37.57
C VAL A 273 -10.68 19.26 38.45
N ALA A 274 -11.62 20.10 38.87
CA ALA A 274 -12.74 19.69 39.71
C ALA A 274 -13.78 18.91 38.89
N GLU A 275 -14.11 19.37 37.69
CA GLU A 275 -14.96 18.67 36.72
C GLU A 275 -14.38 17.30 36.36
N MET A 276 -13.07 17.21 36.09
CA MET A 276 -12.42 15.92 35.82
C MET A 276 -12.54 14.95 37.00
N ARG A 277 -12.39 15.42 38.25
CA ARG A 277 -12.58 14.59 39.45
C ARG A 277 -14.03 14.12 39.61
N VAL A 278 -15.01 14.97 39.28
CA VAL A 278 -16.42 14.60 39.29
C VAL A 278 -16.69 13.49 38.27
N ILE A 279 -16.14 13.59 37.06
CA ILE A 279 -16.28 12.55 36.03
C ILE A 279 -15.71 11.21 36.49
N ASN A 280 -14.50 11.20 37.07
CA ASN A 280 -13.90 9.95 37.57
C ASN A 280 -14.75 9.32 38.67
N THR A 281 -15.22 10.15 39.61
CA THR A 281 -16.10 9.70 40.69
C THR A 281 -17.44 9.19 40.14
N ALA A 282 -17.95 9.77 39.06
CA ALA A 282 -19.18 9.32 38.41
C ALA A 282 -19.01 7.94 37.77
N VAL A 283 -17.88 7.67 37.10
CA VAL A 283 -17.55 6.34 36.57
C VAL A 283 -17.51 5.31 37.71
N ASP A 284 -16.86 5.64 38.83
CA ASP A 284 -16.82 4.77 40.00
C ASP A 284 -18.21 4.46 40.57
N LYS A 285 -19.13 5.42 40.55
CA LYS A 285 -20.52 5.23 40.97
C LYS A 285 -21.29 4.35 39.98
N VAL A 286 -21.14 4.57 38.67
CA VAL A 286 -21.82 3.78 37.63
C VAL A 286 -21.49 2.30 37.76
N TYR A 287 -20.23 1.94 38.00
CA TYR A 287 -19.84 0.55 38.15
C TYR A 287 -20.40 -0.15 39.41
N LYS A 288 -20.85 0.60 40.42
CA LYS A 288 -21.56 0.03 41.60
C LYS A 288 -22.99 -0.39 41.27
N ILE A 289 -23.54 0.08 40.15
CA ILE A 289 -24.88 -0.26 39.68
C ILE A 289 -24.78 -1.56 38.86
N PRO A 290 -25.78 -2.47 38.91
CA PRO A 290 -25.80 -3.68 38.07
C PRO A 290 -25.69 -3.35 36.57
N ARG A 291 -24.92 -4.15 35.81
CA ARG A 291 -24.61 -3.91 34.39
C ARG A 291 -25.83 -3.57 33.54
N GLN A 292 -26.93 -4.28 33.71
CA GLN A 292 -28.17 -4.12 32.93
C GLN A 292 -28.89 -2.78 33.19
N GLN A 293 -28.58 -2.11 34.30
CA GLN A 293 -29.17 -0.82 34.66
C GLN A 293 -28.27 0.36 34.26
N ARG A 294 -27.06 0.10 33.76
CA ARG A 294 -26.09 1.14 33.39
C ARG A 294 -26.44 1.77 32.05
N THR A 295 -27.24 2.83 32.08
CA THR A 295 -27.61 3.65 30.90
C THR A 295 -27.17 5.10 31.10
N PHE A 296 -27.10 5.87 30.01
CA PHE A 296 -26.71 7.28 30.09
C PHE A 296 -27.69 8.12 30.93
N GLU A 297 -28.95 7.67 31.09
CA GLU A 297 -29.94 8.30 31.98
C GLU A 297 -29.47 8.41 33.45
N LEU A 298 -28.52 7.59 33.88
CA LEU A 298 -27.92 7.68 35.23
C LEU A 298 -26.96 8.88 35.37
N LEU A 299 -26.37 9.34 34.27
CA LEU A 299 -25.27 10.31 34.27
C LEU A 299 -25.65 11.64 34.93
N PRO A 300 -26.84 12.25 34.69
CA PRO A 300 -27.22 13.48 35.39
C PRO A 300 -27.18 13.34 36.91
N GLU A 301 -27.58 12.21 37.48
CA GLU A 301 -27.58 11.99 38.92
C GLU A 301 -26.16 11.79 39.45
N VAL A 302 -25.34 10.99 38.78
CA VAL A 302 -23.97 10.71 39.27
C VAL A 302 -23.01 11.87 39.05
N LEU A 303 -23.25 12.71 38.03
CA LEU A 303 -22.50 13.94 37.72
C LEU A 303 -22.93 15.12 38.60
N ARG A 304 -24.12 15.10 39.22
CA ARG A 304 -24.51 16.06 40.26
C ARG A 304 -23.66 15.80 41.51
N GLY A 305 -22.59 16.57 41.69
CA GLY A 305 -21.73 16.50 42.86
C GLY A 305 -20.83 17.72 43.05
N SER A 306 -20.77 18.22 44.29
CA SER A 306 -19.86 19.22 44.92
C SER A 306 -19.56 20.56 44.21
N LEU A 307 -19.92 20.74 42.95
CA LEU A 307 -19.75 21.98 42.21
C LEU A 307 -21.00 22.86 42.39
N THR A 308 -20.79 24.17 42.53
CA THR A 308 -21.87 25.15 42.62
C THR A 308 -22.79 25.04 41.40
N PRO A 309 -24.11 24.87 41.58
CA PRO A 309 -25.05 24.83 40.47
C PRO A 309 -24.91 26.11 39.63
N GLY A 310 -24.64 25.94 38.34
CA GLY A 310 -24.54 27.01 37.36
C GLY A 310 -25.19 26.58 36.05
N MET A 311 -25.47 27.53 35.16
CA MET A 311 -26.17 27.28 33.87
C MET A 311 -25.40 26.37 32.89
N ASN A 312 -24.18 25.92 33.22
CA ASN A 312 -23.34 25.10 32.36
C ASN A 312 -22.58 24.03 33.17
N ASP A 313 -23.27 23.38 34.11
CA ASP A 313 -22.71 22.26 34.86
C ASP A 313 -22.65 20.97 34.01
N LEU A 314 -21.92 19.95 34.49
CA LEU A 314 -21.75 18.69 33.76
C LEU A 314 -23.07 17.95 33.51
N ALA A 315 -24.08 18.16 34.37
CA ALA A 315 -25.39 17.55 34.22
C ALA A 315 -26.19 18.19 33.06
N ALA A 316 -26.07 19.49 32.84
CA ALA A 316 -26.63 20.15 31.67
C ALA A 316 -25.91 19.72 30.37
N ARG A 317 -24.58 19.57 30.41
CA ARG A 317 -23.78 19.18 29.22
C ARG A 317 -24.04 17.76 28.73
N ILE A 318 -24.55 16.86 29.58
CA ILE A 318 -24.91 15.50 29.15
C ILE A 318 -26.31 15.43 28.54
N GLU A 319 -27.19 16.42 28.75
CA GLU A 319 -28.59 16.39 28.25
C GLU A 319 -28.72 16.08 26.75
N PRO A 320 -27.91 16.68 25.84
CA PRO A 320 -27.91 16.31 24.41
C PRO A 320 -27.66 14.82 24.14
N TRP A 321 -26.87 14.17 24.99
CA TRP A 321 -26.52 12.75 24.92
C TRP A 321 -27.56 11.82 25.56
N LEU A 322 -28.64 12.39 26.10
CA LEU A 322 -29.79 11.63 26.61
C LEU A 322 -30.93 11.63 25.59
N ASP A 323 -31.12 12.75 24.89
CA ASP A 323 -32.20 12.94 23.93
C ASP A 323 -31.96 12.14 22.63
N PRO A 324 -32.81 11.13 22.31
CA PRO A 324 -32.73 10.41 21.04
C PRO A 324 -32.88 11.31 19.81
N GLY A 325 -33.52 12.49 19.94
CA GLY A 325 -33.67 13.49 18.89
C GLY A 325 -32.42 14.33 18.62
N ASP A 326 -31.40 14.26 19.47
CA ASP A 326 -30.11 14.96 19.31
C ASP A 326 -28.94 13.96 19.22
N LYS A 327 -28.26 13.65 20.34
CA LYS A 327 -27.08 12.76 20.38
C LYS A 327 -27.31 11.46 21.15
N GLY A 328 -28.44 11.33 21.84
CA GLY A 328 -28.75 10.17 22.69
C GLY A 328 -28.89 8.86 21.93
N TRP A 329 -29.28 8.90 20.65
CA TRP A 329 -29.34 7.72 19.78
C TRP A 329 -27.99 6.98 19.66
N LEU A 330 -26.87 7.68 19.88
CA LEU A 330 -25.55 7.09 19.78
C LEU A 330 -25.20 6.23 21.00
N PHE A 331 -25.41 6.67 22.24
CA PHE A 331 -24.95 5.94 23.44
C PHE A 331 -25.98 5.66 24.53
N ASN A 332 -27.14 6.32 24.49
CA ASN A 332 -28.21 6.10 25.47
C ASN A 332 -29.05 4.87 25.11
N ASN A 333 -28.38 3.73 24.94
CA ASN A 333 -29.00 2.47 24.56
C ASN A 333 -29.13 1.54 25.79
N PRO A 334 -30.24 0.78 25.91
CA PRO A 334 -30.48 -0.08 27.06
C PRO A 334 -29.65 -1.37 27.06
N VAL A 335 -29.08 -1.76 25.93
CA VAL A 335 -28.26 -2.97 25.77
C VAL A 335 -27.14 -2.67 24.78
N ASP A 336 -25.91 -3.06 25.10
CA ASP A 336 -24.80 -3.02 24.15
C ASP A 336 -24.94 -4.12 23.09
N LEU A 337 -25.14 -3.72 21.83
CA LEU A 337 -25.35 -4.60 20.68
C LEU A 337 -24.11 -4.73 19.78
N VAL A 338 -22.99 -4.13 20.17
CA VAL A 338 -21.72 -4.27 19.43
C VAL A 338 -21.24 -5.71 19.49
N ASP A 339 -21.17 -6.34 18.31
CA ASP A 339 -20.75 -7.73 18.17
C ASP A 339 -19.65 -7.86 17.13
N PHE A 340 -18.49 -8.32 17.58
CA PHE A 340 -17.34 -8.67 16.74
C PHE A 340 -17.13 -10.19 16.64
N SER A 341 -18.14 -10.99 16.99
CA SER A 341 -18.10 -12.45 16.80
C SER A 341 -17.95 -12.84 15.33
N LYS A 342 -18.43 -11.99 14.41
CA LYS A 342 -18.22 -12.14 12.99
C LYS A 342 -16.82 -11.63 12.62
N PRO A 343 -16.07 -12.37 11.78
CA PRO A 343 -14.73 -11.95 11.36
C PRO A 343 -14.78 -10.72 10.45
N VAL A 344 -15.92 -10.31 9.92
CA VAL A 344 -16.05 -9.14 9.05
C VAL A 344 -17.16 -8.26 9.60
N VAL A 345 -16.82 -7.01 9.92
CA VAL A 345 -17.75 -6.00 10.42
C VAL A 345 -17.56 -4.70 9.62
N GLY A 346 -18.66 -4.11 9.19
CA GLY A 346 -18.71 -2.83 8.49
C GLY A 346 -19.51 -1.79 9.27
N PHE A 347 -19.05 -0.54 9.24
CA PHE A 347 -19.75 0.62 9.78
C PHE A 347 -19.90 1.69 8.70
N ASP A 348 -21.14 2.01 8.32
CA ASP A 348 -21.40 3.22 7.53
C ASP A 348 -21.35 4.43 8.46
N MET A 349 -20.32 5.26 8.30
CA MET A 349 -20.13 6.46 9.11
C MET A 349 -20.63 7.73 8.41
N THR A 350 -21.13 7.59 7.17
CA THR A 350 -21.41 8.68 6.23
C THR A 350 -22.19 9.83 6.84
N LYS A 351 -23.29 9.53 7.55
CA LYS A 351 -24.20 10.56 8.09
C LYS A 351 -23.66 11.26 9.34
N ILE A 352 -22.66 10.70 10.02
CA ILE A 352 -22.03 11.32 11.19
C ILE A 352 -20.69 11.98 10.88
N LEU A 353 -20.14 11.81 9.67
CA LEU A 353 -18.85 12.39 9.31
C LEU A 353 -18.77 13.92 9.45
N ALA A 354 -19.90 14.62 9.33
CA ALA A 354 -19.97 16.07 9.43
C ALA A 354 -19.97 16.60 10.88
N ASP A 355 -20.48 15.83 11.85
CA ASP A 355 -20.46 16.20 13.27
C ASP A 355 -19.20 15.61 13.91
N LYS A 356 -18.20 16.48 14.14
CA LYS A 356 -16.90 16.08 14.72
C LYS A 356 -17.08 15.35 16.05
N LYS A 357 -18.01 15.80 16.89
CA LYS A 357 -18.18 15.31 18.26
C LYS A 357 -18.86 13.93 18.28
N LEU A 358 -19.89 13.73 17.45
CA LEU A 358 -20.51 12.41 17.28
C LEU A 358 -19.54 11.43 16.62
N ARG A 359 -18.87 11.84 15.55
CA ARG A 359 -17.91 11.02 14.79
C ARG A 359 -16.80 10.49 15.69
N SER A 360 -16.11 11.38 16.41
CA SER A 360 -14.98 10.99 17.25
C SER A 360 -15.42 10.17 18.47
N ALA A 361 -16.58 10.47 19.06
CA ALA A 361 -17.13 9.64 20.13
C ALA A 361 -17.44 8.21 19.65
N ALA A 362 -18.12 8.08 18.51
CA ALA A 362 -18.43 6.79 17.91
C ALA A 362 -17.15 5.99 17.61
N LEU A 363 -16.16 6.62 16.99
CA LEU A 363 -14.87 5.98 16.67
C LEU A 363 -14.15 5.54 17.93
N LEU A 364 -13.99 6.40 18.93
CA LEU A 364 -13.36 6.04 20.22
C LEU A 364 -13.97 4.76 20.80
N TYR A 365 -15.31 4.65 20.78
CA TYR A 365 -15.99 3.46 21.27
C TYR A 365 -15.78 2.22 20.39
N ILE A 366 -15.97 2.33 19.07
CA ILE A 366 -15.75 1.20 18.14
C ILE A 366 -14.34 0.64 18.31
N PHE A 367 -13.34 1.53 18.36
CA PHE A 367 -11.95 1.15 18.50
C PHE A 367 -11.65 0.50 19.84
N HIS A 368 -12.17 1.04 20.95
CA HIS A 368 -12.02 0.42 22.27
C HIS A 368 -12.55 -1.03 22.26
N ARG A 369 -13.75 -1.23 21.70
CA ARG A 369 -14.35 -2.57 21.55
C ARG A 369 -13.54 -3.47 20.59
N LEU A 370 -12.89 -2.88 19.58
CA LEU A 370 -12.01 -3.59 18.67
C LEU A 370 -10.74 -4.06 19.38
N GLU A 371 -10.16 -3.25 20.29
CA GLU A 371 -8.97 -3.65 21.05
C GLU A 371 -9.19 -4.90 21.90
N GLU A 372 -10.38 -5.06 22.48
CA GLU A 372 -10.74 -6.24 23.29
C GLU A 372 -10.67 -7.56 22.50
N ILE A 373 -10.82 -7.50 21.19
CA ILE A 373 -10.84 -8.68 20.32
C ILE A 373 -9.51 -8.95 19.64
N ILE A 374 -8.46 -8.15 19.88
CA ILE A 374 -7.18 -8.35 19.20
C ILE A 374 -6.35 -9.42 19.94
N ASP A 375 -6.41 -10.65 19.44
CA ASP A 375 -5.78 -11.84 20.03
C ASP A 375 -4.54 -12.34 19.25
N GLY A 376 -4.06 -11.56 18.27
CA GLY A 376 -2.95 -11.93 17.39
C GLY A 376 -3.38 -12.60 16.07
N THR A 377 -4.66 -12.94 15.92
CA THR A 377 -5.26 -13.27 14.61
C THR A 377 -5.03 -12.09 13.65
N PRO A 378 -4.71 -12.33 12.36
CA PRO A 378 -4.56 -11.26 11.37
C PRO A 378 -5.74 -10.29 11.41
N LEU A 379 -5.45 -8.99 11.49
CA LEU A 379 -6.47 -7.94 11.54
C LEU A 379 -6.32 -7.01 10.34
N LEU A 380 -7.43 -6.68 9.69
CA LEU A 380 -7.53 -5.70 8.62
C LEU A 380 -8.45 -4.57 9.08
N MET A 381 -8.00 -3.34 8.92
CA MET A 381 -8.79 -2.16 9.24
C MET A 381 -8.77 -1.22 8.05
N PHE A 382 -9.89 -1.12 7.35
CA PHE A 382 -9.99 -0.30 6.15
C PHE A 382 -10.82 0.94 6.44
N LEU A 383 -10.28 2.09 6.07
CA LEU A 383 -10.86 3.42 6.25
C LEU A 383 -11.11 4.01 4.86
N ASP A 384 -12.34 3.93 4.38
CA ASP A 384 -12.73 4.55 3.11
C ASP A 384 -12.95 6.06 3.32
N GLU A 385 -12.44 6.89 2.41
CA GLU A 385 -12.38 8.36 2.55
C GLU A 385 -11.74 8.80 3.88
N GLY A 386 -10.61 8.18 4.23
CA GLY A 386 -9.95 8.35 5.53
C GLY A 386 -9.49 9.78 5.82
N TRP A 387 -9.32 10.62 4.79
CA TRP A 387 -8.88 12.01 4.97
C TRP A 387 -9.86 12.85 5.79
N LYS A 388 -11.19 12.64 5.67
CA LYS A 388 -12.19 13.35 6.49
C LYS A 388 -12.08 13.01 7.96
N LEU A 389 -11.62 11.80 8.26
CA LEU A 389 -11.38 11.35 9.62
C LEU A 389 -10.09 11.98 10.17
N LEU A 390 -9.06 12.14 9.32
CA LEU A 390 -7.78 12.78 9.69
C LEU A 390 -7.88 14.29 9.94
N ASP A 391 -8.95 14.96 9.49
CA ASP A 391 -9.24 16.37 9.80
C ASP A 391 -9.62 16.60 11.29
N ASP A 392 -9.79 15.54 12.07
CA ASP A 392 -10.04 15.60 13.51
C ASP A 392 -8.77 15.39 14.31
N GLU A 393 -8.36 16.34 15.15
CA GLU A 393 -7.12 16.21 15.94
C GLU A 393 -7.16 15.00 16.88
N VAL A 394 -8.34 14.70 17.47
CA VAL A 394 -8.49 13.57 18.39
C VAL A 394 -8.34 12.26 17.63
N PHE A 395 -8.99 12.13 16.48
CA PHE A 395 -8.88 10.93 15.66
C PHE A 395 -7.50 10.78 15.03
N ALA A 396 -6.90 11.86 14.54
CA ALA A 396 -5.57 11.84 13.96
C ALA A 396 -4.52 11.39 14.98
N ALA A 397 -4.59 11.89 16.22
CA ALA A 397 -3.72 11.43 17.30
C ALA A 397 -3.93 9.93 17.58
N PHE A 398 -5.19 9.51 17.67
CA PHE A 398 -5.56 8.13 17.93
C PHE A 398 -5.12 7.15 16.82
N ILE A 399 -5.33 7.48 15.55
CA ILE A 399 -4.87 6.66 14.41
C ILE A 399 -3.35 6.62 14.36
N ASN A 400 -2.67 7.74 14.62
CA ASN A 400 -1.21 7.75 14.67
C ASN A 400 -0.66 6.82 15.76
N GLU A 401 -1.34 6.70 16.89
CA GLU A 401 -1.00 5.72 17.92
C GLU A 401 -1.30 4.30 17.47
N THR A 402 -2.50 4.08 16.92
CA THR A 402 -2.94 2.77 16.39
C THR A 402 -1.97 2.23 15.35
N LEU A 403 -1.53 3.04 14.38
CA LEU A 403 -0.55 2.64 13.35
C LEU A 403 0.79 2.20 13.96
N LYS A 404 1.18 2.74 15.11
CA LYS A 404 2.43 2.34 15.78
C LYS A 404 2.30 1.02 16.54
N THR A 405 1.11 0.75 17.09
CA THR A 405 0.87 -0.38 18.00
C THR A 405 0.34 -1.62 17.26
N ILE A 406 -0.50 -1.43 16.23
CA ILE A 406 -1.23 -2.50 15.54
C ILE A 406 -0.32 -3.54 14.88
N ARG A 407 0.90 -3.14 14.46
CA ARG A 407 1.91 -4.08 13.94
C ARG A 407 2.28 -5.18 14.93
N ARG A 408 2.36 -4.84 16.24
CA ARG A 408 2.66 -5.82 17.30
C ARG A 408 1.51 -6.79 17.53
N ARG A 409 0.33 -6.44 17.01
CA ARG A 409 -0.90 -7.19 17.13
C ARG A 409 -1.31 -7.87 15.81
N ASN A 410 -0.38 -8.01 14.85
CA ASN A 410 -0.60 -8.66 13.56
C ASN A 410 -1.69 -8.00 12.70
N GLY A 411 -1.84 -6.68 12.80
CA GLY A 411 -2.85 -5.93 12.05
C GLY A 411 -2.29 -4.98 11.00
N VAL A 412 -3.12 -4.73 9.99
CA VAL A 412 -2.88 -3.87 8.85
C VAL A 412 -3.98 -2.83 8.77
N VAL A 413 -3.59 -1.59 8.45
CA VAL A 413 -4.51 -0.48 8.20
C VAL A 413 -4.38 -0.06 6.74
N GLY A 414 -5.50 -0.02 6.03
CA GLY A 414 -5.59 0.45 4.65
C GLY A 414 -6.41 1.73 4.59
N PHE A 415 -5.87 2.76 3.95
CA PHE A 415 -6.55 4.04 3.72
C PHE A 415 -7.00 4.13 2.26
N GLY A 416 -8.25 4.56 2.05
CA GLY A 416 -8.81 4.94 0.75
C GLY A 416 -9.02 6.44 0.63
#